data_AF-A0A2D8MBI8-F1
#
_entry.id   AF-A0A2D8MBI8-F1
#
_cell.length_a   1.000
_cell.length_b   1.000
_cell.length_c   1.000
_cell.angle_alpha   90.00
_cell.angle_beta   90.00
_cell.angle_gamma   90.00
#
_symmetry.space_group_name_H-M   'P 1'
#
loop_
_entity.id
_entity.type
_entity.pdbx_description
1 polymer ?
#
loop_
_entity_poly.entity_id
_entity_poly.type
_entity_poly.pdbx_seq_one_letter_code
_entity_poly.pdbx_strand_id
1 'polypeptide(L)'
;MPELSRPPIWLSYAMIGALLLALTQMPYGYYQFLRLIVTAYCAYVAAWHFQRKPGFFAWIYTAAAIKNNPIFIIAMERDTHAIFNIGTALLILLEMTEARESFLHPKKQ
;
A
#
# COMPACT_ATOMS: atom_id res chain seq x y z
N MET A 1 2.46 -15.81 17.04
CA MET A 1 1.72 -15.02 16.02
C MET A 1 1.59 -15.92 14.79
N PRO A 2 0.41 -16.07 14.19
CA PRO A 2 0.29 -16.83 12.95
C PRO A 2 1.19 -16.22 11.87
N GLU A 3 1.82 -17.07 11.07
CA GLU A 3 2.56 -16.65 9.86
C GLU A 3 1.63 -15.80 9.01
N LEU A 4 2.01 -14.54 8.77
CA LEU A 4 1.24 -13.70 7.87
C LEU A 4 1.47 -14.21 6.44
N SER A 5 0.39 -14.65 5.79
CA SER A 5 0.43 -15.02 4.38
C SER A 5 0.78 -13.80 3.52
N ARG A 6 1.32 -14.04 2.32
CA ARG A 6 1.55 -12.95 1.37
C ARG A 6 0.20 -12.37 0.94
N PRO A 7 0.06 -11.04 0.77
CA PRO A 7 -1.15 -10.48 0.18
C PRO A 7 -1.39 -11.12 -1.20
N PRO A 8 -2.63 -11.54 -1.49
CA PRO A 8 -2.92 -12.12 -2.78
C PRO A 8 -2.87 -11.05 -3.88
N ILE A 9 -2.35 -11.42 -5.05
CA ILE A 9 -2.08 -10.49 -6.17
C ILE A 9 -3.34 -9.70 -6.59
N TRP A 10 -4.51 -10.34 -6.56
CA TRP A 10 -5.77 -9.68 -6.90
C TRP A 10 -6.11 -8.53 -5.93
N LEU A 11 -5.72 -8.64 -4.65
CA LEU A 11 -5.93 -7.59 -3.67
C LEU A 11 -5.05 -6.37 -3.96
N SER A 12 -3.79 -6.61 -4.35
CA SER A 12 -2.87 -5.53 -4.77
C SER A 12 -3.43 -4.77 -5.97
N TYR A 13 -3.94 -5.48 -7.00
CA TYR A 13 -4.61 -4.84 -8.14
C TYR A 13 -5.87 -4.06 -7.74
N ALA A 14 -6.68 -4.60 -6.83
CA ALA A 14 -7.86 -3.90 -6.32
C ALA A 14 -7.48 -2.60 -5.60
N MET A 15 -6.41 -2.61 -4.79
CA MET A 15 -5.91 -1.40 -4.10
C MET A 15 -5.38 -0.36 -5.08
N ILE A 16 -4.62 -0.78 -6.11
CA ILE A 16 -4.16 0.10 -7.17
C ILE A 16 -5.36 0.74 -7.88
N GLY A 17 -6.35 -0.06 -8.27
CA GLY A 17 -7.57 0.45 -8.91
C GLY A 17 -8.31 1.46 -8.04
N ALA A 18 -8.46 1.18 -6.74
CA ALA A 18 -9.11 2.11 -5.80
C ALA A 18 -8.33 3.44 -5.64
N LEU A 19 -7.00 3.39 -5.59
CA LEU A 19 -6.15 4.57 -5.54
C LEU A 19 -6.25 5.43 -6.81
N LEU A 20 -6.29 4.79 -7.98
CA LEU A 20 -6.45 5.47 -9.27
C LEU A 20 -7.86 6.06 -9.43
N LEU A 21 -8.90 5.36 -8.98
CA LEU A 21 -10.26 5.85 -9.00
C LEU A 21 -10.43 7.13 -8.18
N ALA A 22 -9.63 7.29 -7.11
CA ALA A 22 -9.59 8.50 -6.29
C ALA A 22 -9.12 9.77 -7.04
N LEU A 23 -8.47 9.62 -8.20
CA LEU A 23 -8.05 10.74 -9.05
C LEU A 23 -9.23 11.44 -9.74
N THR A 24 -10.34 10.73 -9.88
CA THR A 24 -11.60 11.31 -10.35
C THR A 24 -12.30 12.10 -9.22
N GLN A 25 -13.32 12.89 -9.53
CA GLN A 25 -14.10 13.60 -8.51
C GLN A 25 -15.11 12.64 -7.88
N MET A 26 -14.70 12.03 -6.76
CA MET A 26 -15.51 11.07 -6.02
C MET A 26 -16.20 11.73 -4.81
N PRO A 27 -17.30 11.15 -4.30
CA PRO A 27 -17.95 11.67 -3.10
C PRO A 27 -17.01 11.56 -1.88
N TYR A 28 -17.17 12.46 -0.90
CA TYR A 28 -16.30 12.54 0.28
C TYR A 28 -16.14 11.19 1.01
N GLY A 29 -17.23 10.41 1.14
CA GLY A 29 -17.21 9.09 1.78
C GLY A 29 -16.26 8.10 1.10
N TYR A 30 -16.05 8.21 -0.22
CA TYR A 30 -15.08 7.37 -0.93
C TYR A 30 -13.66 7.58 -0.41
N TYR A 31 -13.26 8.83 -0.17
CA TYR A 31 -11.92 9.15 0.32
C TYR A 31 -11.70 8.67 1.76
N GLN A 32 -12.74 8.70 2.60
CA GLN A 32 -12.67 8.15 3.95
C GLN A 32 -12.53 6.61 3.92
N PHE A 33 -13.31 5.94 3.08
CA PHE A 33 -13.20 4.50 2.88
C PHE A 33 -11.84 4.10 2.31
N LEU A 34 -11.35 4.83 1.30
CA LEU A 34 -10.05 4.62 0.68
C LEU A 34 -8.92 4.66 1.71
N ARG A 35 -8.92 5.66 2.60
CA ARG A 35 -7.95 5.77 3.70
C ARG A 35 -7.95 4.54 4.59
N LEU A 36 -9.13 4.06 5.00
CA LEU A 36 -9.27 2.85 5.82
C LEU A 36 -8.66 1.62 5.14
N ILE A 37 -9.08 1.33 3.89
CA ILE A 37 -8.63 0.12 3.19
C ILE A 37 -7.15 0.19 2.82
N VAL A 38 -6.64 1.35 2.39
CA VAL A 38 -5.24 1.53 2.00
C VAL A 38 -4.35 1.44 3.24
N THR A 39 -4.74 2.05 4.36
CA THR A 39 -3.98 1.92 5.62
C THR A 39 -3.96 0.48 6.10
N ALA A 40 -5.09 -0.22 6.09
CA ALA A 40 -5.14 -1.63 6.49
C ALA A 40 -4.23 -2.49 5.60
N TYR A 41 -4.28 -2.28 4.28
CA TYR A 41 -3.42 -2.97 3.32
C TYR A 41 -1.94 -2.67 3.56
N CYS A 42 -1.54 -1.40 3.64
CA CYS A 42 -0.15 -1.02 3.87
C CYS A 42 0.38 -1.54 5.22
N ALA A 43 -0.43 -1.53 6.27
CA ALA A 43 -0.06 -2.09 7.57
C ALA A 43 0.14 -3.61 7.51
N TYR A 44 -0.73 -4.32 6.79
CA TYR A 44 -0.62 -5.75 6.55
C TYR A 44 0.68 -6.10 5.79
N VAL A 45 0.97 -5.39 4.69
CA VAL A 45 2.19 -5.58 3.89
C VAL A 45 3.44 -5.25 4.72
N ALA A 46 3.42 -4.16 5.49
CA ALA A 46 4.52 -3.82 6.40
C ALA A 46 4.78 -4.95 7.40
N ALA A 47 3.74 -5.43 8.09
CA ALA A 47 3.85 -6.52 9.06
C ALA A 47 4.40 -7.81 8.41
N TRP A 48 3.98 -8.11 7.18
CA TRP A 48 4.48 -9.25 6.41
C TRP A 48 5.99 -9.15 6.15
N HIS A 49 6.47 -7.96 5.74
CA HIS A 49 7.91 -7.73 5.55
C HIS A 49 8.70 -7.81 6.87
N PHE A 50 8.16 -7.26 7.97
CA PHE A 50 8.81 -7.34 9.28
C PHE A 50 8.98 -8.77 9.79
N GLN A 51 8.05 -9.69 9.48
CA GLN A 51 8.15 -11.10 9.88
C GLN A 51 9.21 -11.88 9.09
N ARG A 52 9.47 -11.52 7.83
CA ARG A 52 10.43 -12.23 6.97
C ARG A 52 11.83 -11.66 7.08
N LYS A 53 11.98 -10.37 6.74
CA LYS A 53 13.21 -9.61 6.87
C LYS A 53 12.87 -8.13 6.73
N PRO A 54 12.97 -7.33 7.80
CA PRO A 54 12.73 -5.91 7.71
C PRO A 54 13.75 -5.28 6.75
N GLY A 55 13.26 -4.87 5.59
CA GLY A 55 14.01 -4.15 4.58
C GLY A 55 13.44 -2.77 4.34
N PHE A 56 13.95 -2.08 3.32
CA PHE A 56 13.51 -0.74 2.93
C PHE A 56 11.98 -0.65 2.73
N PHE A 57 11.38 -1.63 2.03
CA PHE A 57 9.93 -1.69 1.79
C PHE A 57 9.09 -1.75 3.08
N ALA A 58 9.55 -2.46 4.13
CA ALA A 58 8.81 -2.54 5.40
C ALA A 58 8.57 -1.15 6.00
N TRP A 59 9.60 -0.31 5.97
CA TRP A 59 9.55 1.04 6.50
C TRP A 59 8.74 1.99 5.62
N ILE A 60 8.84 1.89 4.29
CA ILE A 60 8.02 2.69 3.37
C ILE A 60 6.54 2.37 3.55
N TYR A 61 6.17 1.08 3.60
CA TYR A 61 4.78 0.69 3.81
C TYR A 61 4.24 1.13 5.18
N THR A 62 5.08 1.13 6.21
CA THR A 62 4.73 1.68 7.52
C THR A 62 4.45 3.19 7.42
N ALA A 63 5.31 3.95 6.75
CA ALA A 63 5.11 5.39 6.54
C ALA A 63 3.85 5.66 5.70
N ALA A 64 3.59 4.86 4.66
CA ALA A 64 2.39 4.95 3.84
C ALA A 64 1.11 4.63 4.65
N ALA A 65 1.16 3.65 5.54
CA ALA A 65 0.05 3.31 6.43
C ALA A 65 -0.27 4.47 7.38
N ILE A 66 0.77 5.09 7.96
CA ILE A 66 0.64 6.25 8.86
C ILE A 66 0.04 7.44 8.11
N LYS A 67 0.55 7.78 6.92
CA LYS A 67 0.07 8.92 6.10
C LYS A 67 -1.38 8.76 5.66
N ASN A 68 -1.79 7.55 5.31
CA ASN A 68 -3.16 7.29 4.84
C ASN A 68 -4.15 7.04 6.00
N ASN A 69 -3.67 7.01 7.25
CA ASN A 69 -4.48 6.63 8.41
C ASN A 69 -5.69 7.58 8.59
N PRO A 70 -6.92 7.06 8.75
CA PRO A 70 -8.10 7.90 8.98
C PRO A 70 -8.04 8.73 10.28
N ILE A 71 -7.20 8.33 11.26
CA ILE A 71 -7.09 9.00 12.56
C ILE A 71 -6.39 10.37 12.43
N PHE A 72 -5.35 10.45 11.60
CA PHE A 72 -4.58 11.68 11.38
C PHE A 72 -5.00 12.30 10.05
N ILE A 73 -6.07 13.09 10.08
CA ILE A 73 -6.55 13.83 8.90
C ILE A 73 -5.55 14.96 8.61
N ILE A 74 -4.59 14.69 7.73
CA ILE A 74 -3.72 15.73 7.17
C ILE A 74 -4.57 16.52 6.17
N ALA A 75 -4.97 17.73 6.58
CA ALA A 75 -5.62 18.70 5.71
C ALA A 75 -4.59 19.18 4.68
N MET A 76 -4.71 18.67 3.46
CA MET A 76 -3.93 19.10 2.30
C MET A 76 -4.88 19.21 1.11
N GLU A 77 -4.44 19.95 0.09
CA GLU A 77 -5.21 20.15 -1.13
C GLU A 77 -5.45 18.81 -1.85
N ARG A 78 -6.54 18.74 -2.62
CA ARG A 78 -6.93 17.55 -3.38
C ARG A 78 -5.79 17.05 -4.26
N ASP A 79 -5.06 17.96 -4.88
CA ASP A 79 -3.97 17.65 -5.80
C ASP A 79 -2.77 17.02 -5.07
N THR A 80 -2.49 17.46 -3.83
CA THR A 80 -1.47 16.84 -2.99
C THR A 80 -1.86 15.40 -2.62
N HIS A 81 -3.12 15.18 -2.22
CA HIS A 81 -3.62 13.82 -1.95
C HIS A 81 -3.54 12.92 -3.19
N ALA A 82 -3.83 13.47 -4.39
CA ALA A 82 -3.74 12.74 -5.65
C ALA A 82 -2.30 12.27 -5.94
N ILE A 83 -1.29 13.13 -5.73
CA ILE A 83 0.13 12.77 -5.89
C ILE A 83 0.50 11.61 -4.96
N PHE A 84 0.07 11.66 -3.69
CA PHE A 84 0.33 10.56 -2.76
C PHE A 84 -0.40 9.27 -3.15
N ASN A 85 -1.62 9.35 -3.70
CA ASN A 85 -2.35 8.18 -4.15
C ASN A 85 -1.63 7.50 -5.31
N ILE A 86 -1.13 8.29 -6.28
CA ILE A 86 -0.30 7.79 -7.38
C ILE A 86 0.98 7.15 -6.85
N GLY A 87 1.69 7.84 -5.94
CA GLY A 87 2.91 7.32 -5.33
C GLY A 87 2.68 5.99 -4.59
N THR A 88 1.56 5.87 -3.87
CA THR A 88 1.18 4.64 -3.17
C THR A 88 0.84 3.53 -4.17
N ALA A 89 0.14 3.84 -5.27
CA ALA A 89 -0.17 2.86 -6.30
C ALA A 89 1.09 2.33 -6.99
N LEU A 90 2.05 3.21 -7.30
CA LEU A 90 3.35 2.83 -7.85
C LEU A 90 4.17 1.98 -6.87
N LEU A 91 4.16 2.32 -5.59
CA LEU A 91 4.82 1.52 -4.55
C LEU A 91 4.28 0.08 -4.52
N ILE A 92 2.96 -0.07 -4.57
CA ILE A 92 2.30 -1.40 -4.61
C ILE A 92 2.70 -2.15 -5.88
N LEU A 93 2.75 -1.47 -7.02
CA LEU A 93 3.16 -2.08 -8.28
C LEU A 93 4.63 -2.54 -8.26
N LEU A 94 5.53 -1.74 -7.70
CA LEU A 94 6.96 -2.07 -7.58
C LEU A 94 7.20 -3.25 -6.63
N GLU A 95 6.51 -3.27 -5.48
CA GLU A 95 6.55 -4.40 -4.56
C GLU A 95 6.06 -5.69 -5.24
N MET A 96 4.98 -5.60 -6.04
CA MET A 96 4.52 -6.75 -6.83
C MET A 96 5.58 -7.26 -7.80
N THR A 97 6.35 -6.39 -8.46
CA THR A 97 7.41 -6.80 -9.39
C THR A 97 8.62 -7.39 -8.67
N GLU A 98 9.12 -6.77 -7.60
CA GLU A 98 10.24 -7.30 -6.82
C GLU A 98 9.91 -8.65 -6.18
N ALA A 99 8.68 -8.77 -5.67
CA ALA A 99 8.21 -10.00 -5.10
C ALA A 99 7.86 -11.06 -6.16
N ARG A 100 7.84 -10.72 -7.46
CA ARG A 100 7.80 -11.67 -8.57
C ARG A 100 9.20 -12.11 -8.98
N GLU A 101 10.17 -11.20 -8.98
CA GLU A 101 11.57 -11.51 -9.27
C GLU A 101 12.21 -12.38 -8.19
N SER A 102 11.91 -12.14 -6.92
CA SER A 102 12.36 -13.00 -5.80
C SER A 102 11.87 -14.45 -5.92
N PHE A 103 10.76 -14.68 -6.65
CA PHE A 103 10.25 -16.03 -6.94
C PHE A 103 10.88 -16.65 -8.20
N LEU A 104 11.27 -15.85 -9.20
CA LEU A 104 11.85 -16.33 -10.46
C LEU A 104 13.37 -16.56 -10.37
N HIS A 105 14.07 -15.74 -9.61
CA HIS A 105 15.48 -15.91 -9.28
C HIS A 105 15.62 -16.07 -7.77
N PRO A 106 15.30 -17.26 -7.21
CA PRO A 106 15.67 -17.55 -5.84
C PRO A 106 17.18 -17.41 -5.77
N LYS A 107 17.65 -16.40 -5.03
CA LYS A 107 19.06 -16.17 -4.78
C LYS A 107 19.59 -17.48 -4.17
N LYS A 108 20.35 -18.26 -4.96
CA LYS A 108 21.10 -19.40 -4.43
C LYS A 108 22.04 -18.81 -3.39
N GLN A 109 21.69 -19.01 -2.12
CA GLN A 109 22.58 -18.78 -0.99
C GLN A 109 23.75 -19.75 -1.09
#